data_AF-A0A8H7PY83-F1
#
_entry.id   AF-A0A8H7PY83-F1
#
_cell.length_a   1.000
_cell.length_b   1.000
_cell.length_c   1.000
_cell.angle_alpha   90.00
_cell.angle_beta   90.00
_cell.angle_gamma   90.00
#
_symmetry.space_group_name_H-M   'P 1'
#
loop_
_entity.id
_entity.type
_entity.pdbx_description
1 polymer ?
#
loop_
_entity_poly.entity_id
_entity_poly.type
_entity_poly.pdbx_seq_one_letter_code
_entity_poly.pdbx_strand_id
1 'polypeptide(L)'
;KTFRIVESCNSLTMKLKQLKVRPKKLLEASPCIVEMGAMLECWSRAGVDDPRCAQTAKALATCMSKPTKKNKSTNTINYHLARLGKQL
;
A
#
# COMPACT_ATOMS: atom_id res chain seq x y z
N LYS A 1 2.00 14.40 -12.49
CA LYS A 1 1.41 14.49 -11.13
C LYS A 1 2.49 14.09 -10.13
N THR A 2 3.37 15.05 -9.84
CA THR A 2 4.68 14.85 -9.24
C THR A 2 4.52 14.47 -7.76
N PHE A 3 5.15 13.36 -7.37
CA PHE A 3 5.47 13.07 -5.98
C PHE A 3 6.10 14.33 -5.39
N ARG A 4 5.38 15.04 -4.51
CA ARG A 4 6.04 16.00 -3.62
C ARG A 4 6.93 15.19 -2.71
N ILE A 5 8.18 15.05 -3.13
CA ILE A 5 9.31 14.82 -2.24
C ILE A 5 9.10 15.77 -1.06
N VAL A 6 9.15 15.18 0.11
CA VAL A 6 9.02 15.85 1.39
C VAL A 6 10.23 16.76 1.50
N GLU A 7 10.11 17.96 0.94
CA GLU A 7 11.03 19.08 1.11
C GLU A 7 10.81 19.67 2.51
N SER A 8 11.09 18.86 3.52
CA SER A 8 11.00 19.28 4.92
C SER A 8 11.86 18.39 5.81
N CYS A 9 13.08 18.13 5.35
CA CYS A 9 14.16 17.64 6.20
C CYS A 9 15.41 18.50 6.00
N ASN A 10 15.25 19.82 6.08
CA ASN A 10 16.38 20.69 6.38
C ASN A 10 15.93 21.83 7.30
N SER A 11 15.89 21.54 8.60
CA SER A 11 15.91 22.58 9.62
C SER A 11 16.36 21.93 10.93
N LEU A 12 17.67 21.65 11.00
CA LEU A 12 18.35 21.43 12.28
C LEU A 12 18.21 22.75 13.07
N THR A 13 17.64 22.67 14.28
CA THR A 13 17.38 23.77 15.25
C THR A 13 16.01 24.45 15.25
N MET A 14 14.93 23.67 15.15
CA MET A 14 13.61 24.11 15.67
C MET A 14 13.29 23.32 16.94
N LYS A 15 13.09 23.99 18.08
CA LYS A 15 12.56 23.37 19.31
C LYS A 15 11.16 22.82 19.00
N LEU A 16 11.07 21.53 18.69
CA LEU A 16 9.81 20.86 18.39
C LEU A 16 8.97 20.81 19.67
N LYS A 17 7.76 21.37 19.63
CA LYS A 17 6.82 21.31 20.77
C LYS A 17 6.43 19.87 21.12
N GLN A 18 6.35 18.98 20.12
CA GLN A 18 6.04 17.56 20.29
C GLN A 18 6.71 16.72 19.19
N LEU A 19 7.35 15.62 19.58
CA LEU A 19 7.94 14.65 18.65
C LEU A 19 6.87 13.68 18.14
N LYS A 20 6.42 13.87 16.89
CA LYS A 20 5.39 13.04 16.26
C LYS A 20 5.71 12.79 14.79
N VAL A 21 5.51 11.55 14.34
CA VAL A 21 5.59 11.17 12.93
C VAL A 21 4.18 11.17 12.33
N ARG A 22 4.06 11.76 11.13
CA ARG A 22 2.82 11.67 10.34
C ARG A 22 2.73 10.26 9.75
N PRO A 23 1.76 9.41 10.15
CA PRO A 23 1.66 8.07 9.59
C PRO A 23 1.37 8.18 8.09
N LYS A 24 2.18 7.53 7.27
CA LYS A 24 1.87 7.36 5.84
C LYS A 24 0.69 6.39 5.74
N LYS A 25 -0.32 6.74 4.96
CA LYS A 25 -1.37 5.81 4.58
C LYS A 25 -0.77 4.81 3.59
N LEU A 26 -0.22 3.72 4.10
CA LEU A 26 0.17 2.58 3.28
C LEU A 26 -1.11 1.98 2.73
N LEU A 27 -1.29 2.07 1.41
CA LEU A 27 -2.35 1.36 0.71
C LEU A 27 -1.85 -0.06 0.55
N GLU A 28 -2.38 -0.97 1.36
CA GLU A 28 -2.16 -2.40 1.14
C GLU A 28 -2.63 -2.76 -0.26
N ALA A 29 -1.80 -3.47 -1.01
CA ALA A 29 -2.15 -3.95 -2.34
C ALA A 29 -3.42 -4.82 -2.25
N SER A 30 -4.30 -4.71 -3.25
CA SER A 30 -5.49 -5.56 -3.27
C SER A 30 -5.06 -7.03 -3.41
N PRO A 31 -5.74 -7.97 -2.74
CA PRO A 31 -5.31 -9.37 -2.66
C PRO A 31 -5.31 -10.09 -4.01
N CYS A 32 -5.99 -9.53 -5.02
CA CYS A 32 -6.10 -10.10 -6.37
C CYS A 32 -5.35 -9.28 -7.43
N ILE A 33 -4.52 -8.30 -7.04
CA ILE A 33 -3.82 -7.43 -7.99
C ILE A 33 -2.93 -8.22 -8.96
N VAL A 34 -2.31 -9.30 -8.49
CA VAL A 34 -1.39 -10.13 -9.27
C VAL A 34 -2.15 -10.92 -10.33
N GLU A 35 -3.22 -11.61 -9.95
CA GLU A 35 -4.07 -12.37 -10.87
C GLU A 35 -4.73 -11.46 -11.92
N MET A 36 -5.13 -10.26 -11.50
CA MET A 36 -5.67 -9.25 -12.40
C MET A 36 -4.63 -8.80 -13.42
N GLY A 37 -3.39 -8.55 -12.99
CA GLY A 37 -2.27 -8.23 -13.88
C GLY A 37 -1.99 -9.33 -14.90
N ALA A 38 -1.98 -10.60 -14.46
CA ALA A 38 -1.77 -11.76 -15.33
C ALA A 38 -2.88 -11.91 -16.39
N MET A 39 -4.14 -11.65 -16.03
CA MET A 39 -5.26 -11.65 -16.98
C MET A 39 -5.10 -10.54 -18.03
N LEU A 40 -4.77 -9.32 -17.58
CA LEU A 40 -4.55 -8.17 -18.46
C LEU A 40 -3.37 -8.39 -19.41
N GLU A 41 -2.29 -9.02 -18.95
CA GLU A 41 -1.14 -9.37 -19.78
C GLU A 41 -1.49 -10.46 -20.81
N CYS A 42 -2.37 -11.39 -20.47
CA CYS A 42 -2.85 -12.35 -21.46
C CYS A 42 -3.69 -11.66 -22.54
N TRP A 43 -4.61 -10.78 -22.14
CA TRP A 43 -5.44 -10.02 -23.07
C TRP A 43 -4.64 -9.09 -23.98
N SER A 44 -3.55 -8.50 -23.47
CA SER A 44 -2.68 -7.64 -24.29
C SER A 44 -1.94 -8.42 -25.38
N ARG A 45 -1.71 -9.73 -25.18
CA ARG A 45 -0.97 -10.60 -26.11
C ARG A 45 -1.88 -11.39 -27.06
N ALA A 46 -3.04 -11.83 -26.59
CA ALA A 46 -3.89 -12.80 -27.28
C ALA A 46 -5.28 -12.24 -27.68
N GLY A 47 -5.72 -11.14 -27.07
CA GLY A 47 -7.08 -10.63 -27.21
C GLY A 47 -8.02 -11.11 -26.08
N VAL A 48 -9.18 -10.46 -25.97
CA VAL A 48 -10.08 -10.62 -24.80
C VAL A 48 -10.78 -11.98 -24.78
N ASP A 49 -11.23 -12.47 -25.94
CA ASP A 49 -11.99 -13.71 -26.11
C ASP A 49 -11.11 -14.93 -26.44
N ASP A 50 -9.79 -14.81 -26.31
CA ASP A 50 -8.88 -15.89 -26.65
C ASP A 50 -8.90 -16.99 -25.56
N PRO A 51 -9.10 -18.27 -25.93
CA PRO A 51 -9.17 -19.37 -24.97
C PRO A 51 -7.87 -19.55 -24.15
N ARG A 52 -6.73 -19.02 -24.63
CA ARG A 52 -5.46 -19.02 -23.88
C ARG A 52 -5.55 -18.23 -22.56
N CYS A 53 -6.49 -17.28 -22.45
CA CYS A 53 -6.70 -16.47 -21.25
C CYS A 53 -7.72 -17.07 -20.26
N ALA A 54 -8.30 -18.23 -20.57
CA ALA A 54 -9.28 -18.88 -19.68
C ALA A 54 -8.68 -19.25 -18.32
N GLN A 55 -7.39 -19.63 -18.29
CA GLN A 55 -6.73 -20.02 -17.05
C GLN A 55 -6.46 -18.82 -16.12
N THR A 56 -5.99 -17.69 -16.68
CA THR A 56 -5.75 -16.45 -15.92
C THR A 56 -7.07 -15.84 -15.45
N ALA A 57 -8.12 -15.90 -16.26
CA ALA A 57 -9.48 -15.51 -15.87
C ALA A 57 -10.01 -16.35 -14.68
N LYS A 58 -9.84 -17.67 -14.73
CA LYS A 58 -10.25 -18.58 -13.64
C LYS A 58 -9.49 -18.32 -12.34
N ALA A 59 -8.19 -18.02 -12.44
CA ALA A 59 -7.37 -17.67 -11.27
C ALA A 59 -7.86 -16.38 -10.59
N LEU A 60 -8.16 -15.34 -11.37
CA LEU A 60 -8.74 -14.09 -10.85
C LEU A 60 -10.11 -14.33 -10.19
N ALA A 61 -11.00 -15.09 -10.84
CA ALA A 61 -12.32 -15.40 -10.30
C ALA A 61 -12.21 -16.15 -8.95
N THR A 62 -11.27 -17.09 -8.85
CA THR A 62 -10.98 -17.84 -7.61
C THR A 62 -10.40 -16.95 -6.51
N CYS A 63 -9.64 -15.92 -6.87
CA CYS A 63 -9.17 -14.93 -5.90
C CYS A 63 -10.32 -14.06 -5.39
N MET A 64 -11.16 -13.57 -6.29
CA MET A 64 -12.28 -12.68 -5.96
C MET A 64 -13.39 -13.35 -5.15
N SER A 65 -13.53 -14.68 -5.25
CA SER A 65 -14.48 -15.44 -4.43
C SER A 65 -14.09 -15.51 -2.95
N LYS A 66 -12.84 -15.17 -2.59
CA LYS A 66 -12.38 -15.22 -1.20
C LYS A 66 -12.68 -13.90 -0.48
N PRO A 67 -13.18 -13.93 0.77
CA PRO A 67 -13.43 -12.71 1.53
C PRO A 67 -12.12 -11.98 1.86
N THR A 68 -12.14 -10.66 1.72
CA THR A 68 -10.97 -9.82 2.03
C THR A 68 -10.82 -9.63 3.53
N LYS A 69 -9.69 -10.07 4.11
CA LYS A 69 -9.37 -9.84 5.52
C LYS A 69 -8.72 -8.47 5.68
N LYS A 70 -9.36 -7.57 6.43
CA LYS A 70 -8.78 -6.27 6.78
C LYS A 70 -7.83 -6.44 7.98
N ASN A 71 -6.53 -6.46 7.72
CA ASN A 71 -5.54 -6.38 8.80
C ASN A 71 -5.45 -4.93 9.29
N LYS A 72 -5.96 -4.66 10.49
CA LYS A 72 -5.75 -3.39 11.18
C LYS A 72 -4.48 -3.50 12.04
N SER A 73 -3.30 -3.37 11.45
CA SER A 73 -2.10 -3.16 12.25
C SER A 73 -2.02 -1.68 12.63
N THR A 74 -2.28 -1.37 13.90
CA THR A 74 -2.11 0.00 14.41
C THR A 74 -0.68 0.22 14.82
N ASN A 75 0.01 1.15 14.17
CA ASN A 75 1.37 1.53 14.54
C ASN A 75 1.36 2.46 15.77
N THR A 76 2.02 2.06 16.86
CA THR A 76 2.08 2.80 18.15
C THR A 76 3.29 3.75 18.25
N ILE A 77 4.05 3.99 17.18
CA ILE A 77 5.29 4.80 17.22
C ILE A 77 5.10 6.18 17.86
N ASN A 78 3.98 6.85 17.57
CA ASN A 78 3.69 8.18 18.12
C ASN A 78 3.48 8.17 19.64
N TYR A 79 3.03 7.05 20.21
CA TYR A 79 2.93 6.89 21.67
C TYR A 79 4.33 6.87 22.30
N HIS A 80 5.25 6.09 21.71
CA HIS A 80 6.62 5.98 22.22
C HIS A 80 7.42 7.29 22.03
N LEU A 81 7.29 7.96 20.89
CA LEU A 81 7.96 9.23 20.60
C LEU A 81 7.50 10.35 21.55
N ALA A 82 6.21 10.41 21.89
CA ALA A 82 5.69 11.38 22.84
C ALA A 82 6.25 11.19 24.27
N ARG A 83 6.60 9.95 24.64
CA ARG A 83 7.22 9.65 25.94
C ARG A 83 8.70 10.07 25.95
N LEU A 84 9.43 9.74 24.89
CA LEU A 84 10.85 10.08 24.75
C LEU A 84 11.09 11.58 24.62
N GLY A 85 10.20 12.33 23.97
CA GLY A 85 10.32 13.79 23.84
C GLY A 85 10.23 14.58 25.15
N LYS A 86 9.95 13.93 26.29
CA LYS A 86 10.06 14.54 27.63
C LYS A 86 11.44 14.33 28.28
N GLN A 87 12.22 13.39 27.74
CA GLN A 87 13.52 12.97 28.26
C GLN A 87 14.68 13.54 27.42
N LEU A 88 14.37 14.21 26.31
CA LEU A 88 15.27 14.86 25.37
C LEU A 88 15.01 16.37 25.40
#